data_AF-A0A818HXA5-F1
#
_entry.id   AF-A0A818HXA5-F1
#
_cell.length_a   1.000
_cell.length_b   1.000
_cell.length_c   1.000
_cell.angle_alpha   90.00
_cell.angle_beta   90.00
_cell.angle_gamma   90.00
#
_symmetry.space_group_name_H-M   'P 1'
#
loop_
_entity.id
_entity.type
_entity.pdbx_description
1 polymer ?
#
loop_
_entity_poly.entity_id
_entity_poly.type
_entity_poly.pdbx_seq_one_letter_code
_entity_poly.pdbx_strand_id
1 'polypeptide(L)'
;MHQLTAVEESTIEDFYMVLQQILDDVPKKDAILIIGDWNAKVGKTAVPGIVGKFGLGKRNEAGEGVIDFCQDNHMIITNTCFQQPKRRLYTWT
;
A
#
# COMPACT_ATOMS: atom_id res chain seq x y z
N MET A 1 -10.71 0.94 29.65
CA MET A 1 -10.14 0.34 28.43
C MET A 1 -9.45 1.45 27.64
N HIS A 2 -8.12 1.57 27.73
CA HIS A 2 -7.34 2.57 27.00
C HIS A 2 -5.87 2.11 26.82
N GLN A 3 -5.67 0.86 26.40
CA GLN A 3 -4.31 0.29 26.24
C GLN A 3 -4.10 -0.54 24.96
N LEU A 4 -5.06 -0.59 24.03
CA LEU A 4 -4.92 -1.41 22.81
C LEU A 4 -4.40 -0.64 21.58
N THR A 5 -4.42 0.70 21.58
CA THR A 5 -4.09 1.50 20.39
C THR A 5 -2.58 1.70 20.17
N ALA A 6 -1.78 1.82 21.23
CA ALA A 6 -0.35 2.16 21.11
C ALA A 6 0.55 1.01 20.64
N VAL A 7 0.11 -0.25 20.82
CA VAL A 7 0.89 -1.44 20.44
C VAL A 7 0.73 -1.77 18.95
N GLU A 8 -0.43 -1.45 18.35
CA GLU A 8 -0.68 -1.63 16.92
C GLU A 8 0.00 -0.54 16.06
N GLU A 9 0.05 0.70 16.54
CA GLU A 9 0.68 1.81 15.82
C GLU A 9 2.21 1.60 15.71
N SER A 10 2.87 1.22 16.82
CA SER A 10 4.31 0.95 16.82
C SER A 10 4.70 -0.20 15.90
N THR A 11 3.85 -1.23 15.79
CA THR A 11 4.15 -2.39 14.93
C THR A 11 4.00 -2.09 13.44
N ILE A 12 3.09 -1.19 13.07
CA ILE A 12 2.96 -0.72 11.68
C ILE A 12 4.12 0.21 11.31
N GLU A 13 4.49 1.12 12.21
CA GLU A 13 5.66 2.01 12.02
C GLU A 13 6.95 1.19 11.86
N ASP A 14 7.18 0.21 12.73
CA ASP A 14 8.33 -0.70 12.66
C ASP A 14 8.38 -1.44 11.31
N PHE A 15 7.22 -1.90 10.81
CA PHE A 15 7.14 -2.57 9.51
C PHE A 15 7.59 -1.65 8.37
N TYR A 16 7.07 -0.42 8.30
CA TYR A 16 7.44 0.53 7.24
C TYR A 16 8.88 1.00 7.38
N MET A 17 9.40 1.15 8.60
CA MET A 17 10.80 1.49 8.85
C MET A 17 11.73 0.40 8.29
N VAL A 18 11.48 -0.87 8.61
CA VAL A 18 12.28 -1.99 8.11
C VAL A 18 12.15 -2.11 6.60
N LEU A 19 10.94 -1.94 6.06
CA LEU A 19 10.73 -1.98 4.61
C LEU A 19 11.51 -0.86 3.89
N GLN A 20 11.53 0.35 4.44
CA GLN A 20 12.29 1.47 3.89
C GLN A 20 13.80 1.17 3.89
N GLN A 21 14.35 0.64 4.99
CA GLN A 21 15.76 0.26 5.05
C GLN A 21 16.12 -0.75 3.95
N ILE A 22 15.27 -1.75 3.74
CA ILE A 22 15.48 -2.73 2.66
C ILE A 22 15.45 -2.05 1.29
N LEU A 23 14.50 -1.14 1.05
CA LEU A 23 14.41 -0.40 -0.22
C LEU A 23 15.64 0.47 -0.47
N ASP A 24 16.14 1.15 0.56
CA ASP A 24 17.31 2.04 0.46
C ASP A 24 18.59 1.28 0.11
N ASP A 25 18.67 0.01 0.54
CA ASP A 25 19.79 -0.89 0.24
C ASP A 25 19.73 -1.48 -1.19
N VAL A 26 18.58 -1.41 -1.88
CA VAL A 26 18.46 -1.91 -3.26
C VAL A 26 19.19 -0.98 -4.24
N PRO A 27 20.06 -1.49 -5.13
CA PRO A 27 20.67 -0.68 -6.16
C PRO A 27 19.64 0.04 -7.04
N LYS A 28 19.78 1.36 -7.23
CA LYS A 28 18.84 2.20 -8.00
C LYS A 28 18.60 1.77 -9.45
N LYS A 29 19.45 0.91 -10.00
CA LYS A 29 19.33 0.37 -11.37
C LYS A 29 18.38 -0.83 -11.46
N ASP A 30 18.06 -1.45 -10.33
CA ASP A 30 17.24 -2.64 -10.27
C ASP A 30 15.76 -2.25 -10.23
N ALA A 31 14.91 -3.07 -10.86
CA ALA A 31 13.47 -2.88 -10.80
C ALA A 31 12.92 -3.53 -9.53
N ILE A 32 12.19 -2.75 -8.73
CA ILE A 32 11.61 -3.22 -7.47
C ILE A 32 10.14 -3.57 -7.67
N LEU A 33 9.77 -4.76 -7.20
CA LEU A 33 8.38 -5.19 -7.12
C LEU A 33 8.09 -5.73 -5.73
N ILE A 34 7.25 -5.01 -4.98
CA ILE A 34 6.79 -5.45 -3.66
C ILE A 34 5.44 -6.16 -3.84
N ILE A 35 5.38 -7.43 -3.46
CA ILE A 35 4.19 -8.29 -3.62
C ILE A 35 3.81 -8.82 -2.25
N GLY A 36 2.52 -8.86 -1.97
CA GLY A 36 1.97 -9.42 -0.75
C GLY A 36 0.54 -8.99 -0.51
N ASP A 37 -0.06 -9.51 0.55
CA ASP A 37 -1.31 -8.98 1.07
C ASP A 37 -0.99 -7.88 2.10
N TRP A 38 -1.31 -6.64 1.73
CA TRP A 38 -1.09 -5.47 2.58
C TRP A 38 -2.25 -5.22 3.55
N ASN A 39 -3.33 -6.01 3.47
CA ASN A 39 -4.57 -5.81 4.23
C ASN A 39 -5.11 -4.37 4.15
N ALA A 40 -4.91 -3.73 3.00
CA ALA A 40 -5.18 -2.32 2.77
C ALA A 40 -6.23 -2.10 1.67
N LYS A 41 -7.09 -1.10 1.86
CA LYS A 41 -8.06 -0.65 0.85
C LYS A 41 -7.66 0.76 0.42
N VAL A 42 -7.09 0.88 -0.78
CA VAL A 42 -6.64 2.18 -1.34
C VAL A 42 -7.78 3.01 -1.93
N GLY A 43 -8.91 2.37 -2.21
CA GLY A 43 -10.13 3.00 -2.71
C GLY A 43 -10.16 3.20 -4.22
N LYS A 44 -11.23 3.84 -4.71
CA LYS A 44 -11.47 4.14 -6.14
C LYS A 44 -10.84 5.45 -6.62
N THR A 45 -10.43 6.31 -5.69
CA THR A 45 -9.91 7.64 -6.01
C THR A 45 -8.52 7.49 -6.60
N ALA A 46 -8.37 7.88 -7.86
CA ALA A 46 -7.07 7.90 -8.52
C ALA A 46 -6.17 8.96 -7.88
N VAL A 47 -4.88 8.64 -7.76
CA VAL A 47 -3.81 9.53 -7.31
C VAL A 47 -2.76 9.49 -8.41
N PRO A 48 -2.47 10.62 -9.08
CA PRO A 48 -1.51 10.63 -10.20
C PRO A 48 -0.19 9.98 -9.83
N GLY A 49 0.25 9.00 -10.63
CA GLY A 49 1.50 8.28 -10.40
C GLY A 49 1.46 7.16 -9.35
N ILE A 50 0.46 7.15 -8.45
CA ILE A 50 0.40 6.22 -7.29
C ILE A 50 -0.77 5.25 -7.39
N VAL A 51 -2.00 5.77 -7.52
CA VAL A 51 -3.23 4.97 -7.58
C VAL A 51 -3.89 5.12 -8.94
N GLY A 52 -4.04 4.01 -9.65
CA GLY A 52 -4.70 3.93 -10.95
C GLY A 52 -6.22 4.06 -10.88
N LYS A 53 -6.84 4.12 -12.06
CA LYS A 53 -8.28 4.44 -12.23
C LYS A 53 -9.23 3.31 -11.83
N PHE A 54 -8.73 2.10 -11.58
CA PHE A 54 -9.52 0.89 -11.40
C PHE A 54 -9.47 0.33 -9.97
N GLY A 55 -9.08 1.16 -8.99
CA GLY A 55 -9.18 0.79 -7.58
C GLY A 55 -10.63 0.47 -7.14
N LEU A 56 -10.78 -0.20 -5.99
CA LEU A 56 -12.06 -0.67 -5.48
C LEU A 56 -12.27 -0.24 -4.02
N GLY A 57 -13.54 -0.10 -3.63
CA GLY A 57 -13.94 0.16 -2.24
C GLY A 57 -13.74 1.62 -1.79
N LYS A 58 -13.90 1.82 -0.48
CA LYS A 58 -13.59 3.06 0.21
C LYS A 58 -12.21 2.92 0.84
N ARG A 59 -11.40 3.99 0.77
CA ARG A 59 -10.08 4.00 1.38
C ARG A 59 -10.17 3.81 2.90
N ASN A 60 -9.31 2.97 3.47
CA ASN A 60 -9.12 2.83 4.92
C ASN A 60 -7.76 3.39 5.35
N GLU A 61 -7.51 3.45 6.65
CA GLU A 61 -6.27 3.99 7.25
C GLU A 61 -5.02 3.26 6.74
N ALA A 62 -5.01 1.92 6.76
CA ALA A 62 -3.93 1.14 6.17
C ALA A 62 -3.71 1.47 4.68
N GLY A 63 -4.77 1.75 3.94
CA GLY A 63 -4.71 2.18 2.55
C GLY A 63 -4.15 3.59 2.34
N GLU A 64 -4.30 4.49 3.31
CA GLU A 64 -3.59 5.78 3.28
C GLU A 64 -2.10 5.58 3.49
N GLY A 65 -1.70 4.78 4.50
CA GLY A 65 -0.29 4.48 4.75
C GLY A 65 0.44 3.84 3.56
N VAL A 66 -0.22 2.94 2.82
CA VAL A 66 0.35 2.37 1.58
C VAL A 66 0.53 3.44 0.49
N ILE A 67 -0.40 4.39 0.39
CA ILE A 67 -0.34 5.47 -0.60
C ILE A 67 0.79 6.43 -0.26
N ASP A 68 0.89 6.84 1.00
CA ASP A 68 1.96 7.72 1.48
C ASP A 68 3.33 7.07 1.25
N PHE A 69 3.48 5.81 1.65
CA PHE A 69 4.72 5.06 1.41
C PHE A 69 5.08 4.97 -0.07
N CYS A 70 4.09 4.68 -0.94
CA CYS A 70 4.32 4.63 -2.38
C CYS A 70 4.64 6.01 -2.96
N GLN A 71 4.07 7.08 -2.42
CA GLN A 71 4.37 8.45 -2.84
C GLN A 71 5.81 8.84 -2.52
N ASP A 72 6.27 8.54 -1.30
CA ASP A 72 7.64 8.83 -0.88
C ASP A 72 8.68 8.04 -1.69
N ASN A 73 8.33 6.80 -2.04
CA ASN A 73 9.21 5.89 -2.78
C ASN A 73 9.01 5.89 -4.30
N HIS A 74 8.18 6.80 -4.84
CA HIS A 74 7.89 6.89 -6.29
C HIS A 74 7.38 5.57 -6.90
N MET A 75 6.55 4.85 -6.16
CA MET A 75 5.98 3.56 -6.54
C MET A 75 4.51 3.68 -6.97
N ILE A 76 4.08 2.73 -7.81
CA ILE A 76 2.71 2.66 -8.30
C ILE A 76 1.99 1.39 -7.81
N ILE A 77 0.75 1.54 -7.38
CA ILE A 77 -0.10 0.44 -6.92
C ILE A 77 -0.74 -0.26 -8.13
N THR A 78 -0.05 -1.25 -8.66
CA THR A 78 -0.37 -1.92 -9.92
C THR A 78 -1.77 -2.57 -9.97
N ASN A 79 -2.28 -3.08 -8.84
CA ASN A 79 -3.63 -3.65 -8.75
C ASN A 79 -4.75 -2.67 -9.13
N THR A 80 -4.47 -1.37 -9.07
CA THR A 80 -5.44 -0.31 -9.44
C THR A 80 -5.27 0.20 -10.87
N CYS A 81 -4.24 -0.26 -11.58
CA CYS A 81 -3.89 0.22 -12.92
C CYS A 81 -4.66 -0.47 -14.05
N PHE A 82 -5.18 -1.68 -13.81
CA PHE A 82 -5.80 -2.50 -14.84
C PHE A 82 -7.28 -2.73 -14.58
N GLN A 83 -8.09 -2.59 -15.63
CA GLN A 83 -9.50 -2.94 -15.55
C GLN A 83 -9.65 -4.46 -15.44
N GLN A 84 -10.21 -4.94 -14.33
CA GLN A 84 -10.49 -6.35 -14.10
C GLN A 84 -11.94 -6.54 -13.62
N PRO A 85 -12.52 -7.75 -13.76
CA PRO A 85 -13.78 -8.07 -13.10
C PRO A 85 -13.68 -7.85 -11.59
N LYS A 86 -14.70 -7.26 -10.96
CA LYS A 86 -14.69 -6.90 -9.52
C LYS A 86 -14.22 -8.04 -8.61
N ARG A 87 -14.62 -9.29 -8.89
CA ARG A 87 -14.21 -10.49 -8.14
C ARG A 87 -12.71 -10.78 -8.12
N ARG A 88 -11.92 -10.13 -8.99
CA ARG A 88 -10.46 -10.29 -9.09
C ARG A 88 -9.69 -9.09 -8.51
N LEU A 89 -10.41 -8.09 -8.00
CA LEU A 89 -9.82 -6.86 -7.45
C LEU A 89 -9.72 -6.88 -5.91
N TYR A 90 -10.12 -7.97 -5.27
CA TYR A 90 -10.02 -8.16 -3.83
C TYR A 90 -9.66 -9.61 -3.51
N THR A 91 -8.94 -9.80 -2.40
CA THR A 91 -8.49 -11.12 -1.92
C THR A 91 -9.47 -11.76 -0.93
N TRP A 92 -10.28 -10.95 -0.23
CA TRP A 92 -11.22 -11.41 0.81
C TRP A 92 -12.57 -10.69 0.73
N THR A 93 -13.66 -11.42 0.98
CA THR A 93 -15.06 -10.94 1.02
C THR A 93 -15.44 -10.43 2.40
#